data_AF-A0A974WI56-F1
#
_entry.id   AF-A0A974WI56-F1
#
_cell.length_a   1.000
_cell.length_b   1.000
_cell.length_c   1.000
_cell.angle_alpha   90.00
_cell.angle_beta   90.00
_cell.angle_gamma   90.00
#
_symmetry.space_group_name_H-M   'P 1'
#
loop_
_entity.id
_entity.type
_entity.pdbx_description
1 polymer ?
#
loop_
_entity_poly.entity_id
_entity_poly.type
_entity_poly.pdbx_seq_one_letter_code
_entity_poly.pdbx_strand_id
1 'polypeptide(L)'
;MKKQLIKTFLLFGLVLLNNFGVAQTSNDASLSENAPTDKPHSIKNSEQLKRYEELIEPYVQQAKASLPDAKEKYLNGLKDGQAFFLTTRIYDANGNYEQIFVRVTNWGDSNITGTIANELNTVKNYSYGQLIKFPENAVLDWLITNPDGTEDGNYVGKFLDSLNASNNDQHNRYEMQGHSISVALPDDWLFTSLSGGAAFKAQSNCSGKEFCNNIVFTFIGNSTNSTEEEFGRMLVSQLPRQFQKYELHNQSDTTVNNIKYRVIDYSVVQPDGNYNSTSLIKSYKQRVVIINYTAKAKKKKSYKEDRDLFFSVIETIEIEE
;
A
#
# COMPACT_ATOMS: atom_id res chain seq x y z
N MET A 1 8.02 71.88 -58.41
CA MET A 1 8.08 71.36 -57.03
C MET A 1 7.49 69.96 -56.99
N LYS A 2 8.22 69.04 -56.33
CA LYS A 2 7.84 67.72 -55.78
C LYS A 2 7.26 66.63 -56.70
N LYS A 3 8.17 65.72 -57.07
CA LYS A 3 7.94 64.31 -57.41
C LYS A 3 7.44 63.54 -56.18
N GLN A 4 6.57 62.55 -56.36
CA GLN A 4 6.48 61.43 -55.43
C GLN A 4 6.36 60.11 -56.20
N LEU A 5 7.25 59.20 -55.80
CA LEU A 5 7.72 58.03 -56.51
C LEU A 5 6.97 56.80 -55.96
N ILE A 6 6.37 56.00 -56.84
CA ILE A 6 5.79 54.70 -56.55
C ILE A 6 6.95 53.72 -56.28
N LYS A 7 7.01 53.13 -55.09
CA LYS A 7 7.90 51.99 -54.78
C LYS A 7 7.05 50.77 -54.49
N THR A 8 6.94 49.92 -55.50
CA THR A 8 6.46 48.54 -55.39
C THR A 8 7.57 47.69 -54.78
N PHE A 9 7.35 47.16 -53.58
CA PHE A 9 8.26 46.23 -52.90
C PHE A 9 7.77 44.80 -53.17
N LEU A 10 8.51 44.05 -53.97
CA LEU A 10 8.37 42.61 -54.12
C LEU A 10 9.07 41.94 -52.93
N LEU A 11 8.29 41.33 -52.04
CA LEU A 11 8.81 40.51 -50.94
C LEU A 11 8.76 39.03 -51.37
N PHE A 12 9.90 38.47 -51.75
CA PHE A 12 10.06 37.04 -51.94
C PHE A 12 10.15 36.38 -50.55
N GLY A 13 9.06 35.77 -50.11
CA GLY A 13 9.02 34.96 -48.89
C GLY A 13 9.65 33.59 -49.12
N LEU A 14 10.87 33.40 -48.62
CA LEU A 14 11.54 32.12 -48.55
C LEU A 14 10.88 31.28 -47.44
N VAL A 15 9.96 30.39 -47.81
CA VAL A 15 9.36 29.42 -46.89
C VAL A 15 10.38 28.30 -46.65
N LEU A 16 11.12 28.38 -45.55
CA LEU A 16 11.92 27.27 -45.02
C LEU A 16 10.96 26.27 -44.38
N LEU A 17 10.57 25.24 -45.13
CA LEU A 17 9.95 24.04 -44.59
C LEU A 17 11.00 23.28 -43.77
N ASN A 18 11.10 23.59 -42.48
CA ASN A 18 11.78 22.74 -41.51
C ASN A 18 10.98 21.45 -41.36
N ASN A 19 11.30 20.46 -42.19
CA ASN A 19 10.92 19.08 -41.94
C ASN A 19 11.68 18.59 -40.69
N PHE A 20 11.17 18.92 -39.50
CA PHE A 20 11.45 18.14 -38.31
C PHE A 20 10.79 16.79 -38.52
N GLY A 21 11.51 15.87 -39.17
CA GLY A 21 11.19 14.46 -39.10
C GLY A 21 11.33 14.05 -37.65
N VAL A 22 10.21 14.03 -36.92
CA VAL A 22 10.15 13.42 -35.60
C VAL A 22 10.41 11.94 -35.82
N ALA A 23 11.64 11.51 -35.59
CA ALA A 23 11.96 10.10 -35.50
C ALA A 23 11.16 9.58 -34.31
N GLN A 24 10.01 8.97 -34.59
CA GLN A 24 9.19 8.32 -33.59
C GLN A 24 9.96 7.07 -33.15
N THR A 25 10.85 7.24 -32.17
CA THR A 25 11.53 6.12 -31.52
C THR A 25 10.44 5.26 -30.90
N SER A 26 10.26 4.05 -31.41
CA SER A 26 9.19 3.20 -30.96
C SER A 26 9.48 2.70 -29.54
N ASN A 27 8.49 2.85 -28.65
CA ASN A 27 8.57 2.37 -27.26
C ASN A 27 8.34 0.85 -27.23
N ASP A 28 9.12 0.09 -28.00
CA ASP A 28 8.92 -1.34 -28.28
C ASP A 28 9.95 -2.24 -27.56
N ALA A 29 10.83 -1.67 -26.74
CA ALA A 29 11.84 -2.45 -26.01
C ALA A 29 11.18 -3.53 -25.15
N SER A 30 11.63 -4.78 -25.21
CA SER A 30 11.16 -5.83 -24.31
C SER A 30 11.41 -5.42 -22.85
N LEU A 31 10.55 -5.87 -21.93
CA LEU A 31 10.84 -5.73 -20.50
C LEU A 31 12.18 -6.40 -20.19
N SER A 32 12.97 -5.79 -19.30
CA SER A 32 14.20 -6.42 -18.81
C SER A 32 13.86 -7.76 -18.16
N GLU A 33 14.72 -8.78 -18.36
CA GLU A 33 14.54 -10.10 -17.73
C GLU A 33 14.54 -10.01 -16.18
N ASN A 34 15.14 -8.96 -15.63
CA ASN A 34 15.21 -8.69 -14.19
C ASN A 34 14.14 -7.70 -13.70
N ALA A 35 13.19 -7.29 -14.55
CA ALA A 35 12.11 -6.41 -14.13
C ALA A 35 11.26 -7.10 -13.05
N PRO A 36 10.89 -6.42 -11.95
CA PRO A 36 10.02 -6.98 -10.93
C PRO A 36 8.71 -7.50 -11.53
N THR A 37 8.29 -8.71 -11.13
CA THR A 37 6.99 -9.25 -11.53
C THR A 37 5.89 -8.50 -10.79
N ASP A 38 4.97 -7.90 -11.55
CA ASP A 38 3.80 -7.21 -10.99
C ASP A 38 2.93 -8.16 -10.13
N LYS A 39 2.43 -7.63 -9.02
CA LYS A 39 1.59 -8.36 -8.06
C LYS A 39 0.22 -7.67 -8.00
N PRO A 40 -0.80 -8.21 -8.69
CA PRO A 40 -2.12 -7.61 -8.69
C PRO A 40 -2.74 -7.67 -7.30
N HIS A 41 -3.15 -6.52 -6.76
CA HIS A 41 -3.88 -6.41 -5.51
C HIS A 41 -5.39 -6.40 -5.75
N SER A 42 -6.10 -7.38 -5.20
CA SER A 42 -7.57 -7.45 -5.32
C SER A 42 -8.26 -6.75 -4.14
N ILE A 43 -8.97 -5.67 -4.44
CA ILE A 43 -9.74 -4.90 -3.46
C ILE A 43 -11.23 -5.17 -3.68
N LYS A 44 -11.91 -5.68 -2.64
CA LYS A 44 -13.24 -6.29 -2.79
C LYS A 44 -14.42 -5.35 -2.48
N ASN A 45 -14.17 -4.23 -1.81
CA ASN A 45 -15.23 -3.27 -1.46
C ASN A 45 -14.74 -1.82 -1.43
N SER A 46 -15.69 -0.89 -1.38
CA SER A 46 -15.45 0.56 -1.44
C SER A 46 -14.68 1.11 -0.24
N GLU A 47 -14.82 0.51 0.95
CA GLU A 47 -14.07 0.95 2.13
C GLU A 47 -12.60 0.56 2.03
N GLN A 48 -12.31 -0.67 1.61
CA GLN A 48 -10.95 -1.12 1.34
C GLN A 48 -10.29 -0.28 0.24
N LEU A 49 -11.03 0.04 -0.82
CA LEU A 49 -10.56 0.94 -1.88
C LEU A 49 -10.20 2.31 -1.31
N LYS A 50 -11.10 2.91 -0.52
CA LYS A 50 -10.84 4.22 0.07
C LYS A 50 -9.60 4.21 0.95
N ARG A 51 -9.41 3.17 1.77
CA ARG A 51 -8.21 3.03 2.61
C ARG A 51 -6.95 2.88 1.76
N TYR A 52 -7.01 2.06 0.71
CA TYR A 52 -5.91 1.90 -0.23
C TYR A 52 -5.57 3.22 -0.92
N GLU A 53 -6.57 3.98 -1.37
CA GLU A 53 -6.38 5.32 -1.95
C GLU A 53 -5.74 6.28 -0.97
N GLU A 54 -6.27 6.39 0.25
CA GLU A 54 -5.70 7.22 1.32
C GLU A 54 -4.24 6.84 1.61
N LEU A 55 -3.91 5.54 1.51
CA LEU A 55 -2.58 5.01 1.76
C LEU A 55 -1.59 5.37 0.64
N ILE A 56 -1.98 5.24 -0.64
CA ILE A 56 -1.08 5.50 -1.77
C ILE A 56 -1.04 6.98 -2.20
N GLU A 57 -2.01 7.80 -1.77
CA GLU A 57 -2.17 9.19 -2.20
C GLU A 57 -0.88 10.03 -2.11
N PRO A 58 -0.07 9.98 -1.03
CA PRO A 58 1.17 10.73 -0.96
C PRO A 58 2.17 10.37 -2.08
N TYR A 59 2.17 9.12 -2.52
CA TYR A 59 3.06 8.60 -3.56
C TYR A 59 2.52 8.90 -4.95
N VAL A 60 1.19 8.88 -5.13
CA VAL A 60 0.53 9.39 -6.34
C VAL A 60 0.84 10.87 -6.55
N GLN A 61 0.82 11.68 -5.48
CA GLN A 61 1.19 13.10 -5.57
C GLN A 61 2.66 13.31 -5.95
N GLN A 62 3.58 12.49 -5.44
CA GLN A 62 4.98 12.51 -5.86
C GLN A 62 5.15 12.15 -7.32
N ALA A 63 4.48 11.09 -7.78
CA ALA A 63 4.52 10.67 -9.17
C ALA A 63 3.96 11.74 -10.11
N LYS A 64 2.84 12.37 -9.74
CA LYS A 64 2.24 13.48 -10.51
C LYS A 64 3.14 14.72 -10.55
N ALA A 65 3.85 15.02 -9.47
CA ALA A 65 4.78 16.14 -9.42
C ALA A 65 5.97 15.96 -10.37
N SER A 66 6.45 14.72 -10.56
CA SER A 66 7.56 14.39 -11.46
C SER A 66 7.14 13.93 -12.86
N LEU A 67 5.83 13.78 -13.11
CA LEU A 67 5.29 13.38 -14.40
C LEU A 67 5.69 14.32 -15.57
N PRO A 68 5.74 15.66 -15.41
CA PRO A 68 6.19 16.54 -16.49
C PRO A 68 7.60 16.22 -16.98
N ASP A 69 8.53 15.93 -16.07
CA ASP A 69 9.92 15.58 -16.40
C ASP A 69 9.98 14.22 -17.12
N ALA A 70 9.19 13.24 -16.66
CA ALA A 70 9.09 11.92 -17.30
C ALA A 70 8.48 12.01 -18.71
N LYS A 71 7.45 12.86 -18.89
CA LYS A 71 6.85 13.17 -20.20
C LYS A 71 7.87 13.80 -21.14
N GLU A 72 8.65 14.77 -20.66
CA GLU A 72 9.71 15.40 -21.46
C GLU A 72 10.74 14.36 -21.93
N LYS A 73 11.21 13.47 -21.03
CA LYS A 73 12.11 12.37 -21.42
C LYS A 73 11.51 11.50 -22.54
N TYR A 74 10.24 11.13 -22.42
CA TYR A 74 9.56 10.33 -23.44
C TYR A 74 9.44 11.05 -24.78
N LEU A 75 9.01 12.32 -24.78
CA LEU A 75 8.82 13.12 -25.99
C LEU A 75 10.14 13.43 -26.71
N ASN A 76 11.24 13.52 -25.97
CA ASN A 76 12.59 13.68 -26.53
C ASN A 76 13.18 12.37 -27.08
N GLY A 77 12.47 11.24 -26.91
CA GLY A 77 12.94 9.90 -27.27
C GLY A 77 13.66 9.23 -26.10
N LEU A 78 13.27 7.98 -25.84
CA LEU A 78 13.92 7.13 -24.85
C LEU A 78 15.23 6.58 -25.41
N LYS A 79 16.18 6.24 -24.53
CA LYS A 79 17.40 5.53 -24.93
C LYS A 79 17.06 4.10 -25.35
N ASP A 80 17.91 3.52 -26.20
CA ASP A 80 17.77 2.14 -26.64
C ASP A 80 17.60 1.18 -25.45
N GLY A 81 16.58 0.33 -25.55
CA GLY A 81 16.23 -0.66 -24.54
C GLY A 81 15.48 -0.12 -23.32
N GLN A 82 15.21 1.19 -23.24
CA GLN A 82 14.27 1.73 -22.26
C GLN A 82 12.82 1.54 -22.71
N ALA A 83 11.92 1.39 -21.73
CA ALA A 83 10.48 1.40 -21.98
C ALA A 83 9.76 2.29 -20.97
N PHE A 84 8.73 3.00 -21.44
CA PHE A 84 7.95 3.90 -20.61
C PHE A 84 6.52 3.41 -20.37
N PHE A 85 6.14 3.39 -19.11
CA PHE A 85 4.86 2.91 -18.61
C PHE A 85 4.20 3.98 -17.74
N LEU A 86 2.88 3.98 -17.77
CA LEU A 86 2.03 4.72 -16.84
C LEU A 86 1.10 3.74 -16.14
N THR A 87 0.71 4.05 -14.91
CA THR A 87 -0.38 3.33 -14.27
C THR A 87 -1.67 4.15 -14.26
N THR A 88 -2.78 3.45 -14.48
CA THR A 88 -4.12 4.02 -14.42
C THR A 88 -5.10 2.93 -13.95
N ARG A 89 -6.39 3.26 -13.84
CA ARG A 89 -7.43 2.30 -13.46
C ARG A 89 -8.41 2.08 -14.60
N ILE A 90 -8.79 0.82 -14.77
CA ILE A 90 -9.92 0.42 -15.60
C ILE A 90 -11.03 -0.13 -14.72
N TYR A 91 -12.26 -0.06 -15.22
CA TYR A 91 -13.46 -0.48 -14.52
C TYR A 91 -14.31 -1.38 -15.40
N ASP A 92 -14.95 -2.39 -14.80
CA ASP A 92 -15.99 -3.19 -15.45
C ASP A 92 -17.39 -2.57 -15.24
N ALA A 93 -18.42 -3.20 -15.83
CA ALA A 93 -19.80 -2.74 -15.73
C ALA A 93 -20.39 -2.82 -14.30
N ASN A 94 -19.77 -3.61 -13.41
CA ASN A 94 -20.19 -3.78 -12.02
C ASN A 94 -19.47 -2.79 -11.08
N GLY A 95 -18.57 -1.97 -11.61
CA GLY A 95 -17.73 -1.05 -10.83
C GLY A 95 -16.54 -1.74 -10.15
N ASN A 96 -16.25 -3.00 -10.47
CA ASN A 96 -14.98 -3.59 -10.11
C ASN A 96 -13.88 -2.86 -10.89
N TYR A 97 -12.70 -2.74 -10.31
CA TYR A 97 -11.59 -2.04 -10.94
C TYR A 97 -10.29 -2.83 -10.83
N GLU A 98 -9.36 -2.49 -11.70
CA GLU A 98 -8.00 -3.02 -11.69
C GLU A 98 -7.04 -1.88 -12.05
N GLN A 99 -5.95 -1.77 -11.31
CA GLN A 99 -4.84 -0.90 -11.70
C GLN A 99 -4.01 -1.63 -12.76
N ILE A 100 -3.68 -0.93 -13.84
CA ILE A 100 -2.98 -1.50 -14.98
C ILE A 100 -1.71 -0.72 -15.28
N PHE A 101 -0.70 -1.43 -15.80
CA PHE A 101 0.45 -0.83 -16.45
C PHE A 101 0.13 -0.61 -17.92
N VAL A 102 0.45 0.57 -18.43
CA VAL A 102 0.18 0.97 -19.81
C VAL A 102 1.47 1.38 -20.47
N ARG A 103 1.91 0.60 -21.46
CA ARG A 103 3.04 0.97 -22.31
C ARG A 103 2.61 2.10 -23.23
N VAL A 104 3.22 3.26 -23.11
CA VAL A 104 2.81 4.46 -23.84
C VAL A 104 3.19 4.35 -25.32
N THR A 105 2.22 4.46 -26.22
CA THR A 105 2.45 4.47 -27.68
C THR A 105 2.29 5.86 -28.28
N ASN A 106 1.47 6.71 -27.66
CA ASN A 106 1.31 8.11 -28.05
C ASN A 106 0.90 8.97 -26.85
N TRP A 107 1.49 10.16 -26.74
CA TRP A 107 1.16 11.14 -25.71
C TRP A 107 0.76 12.47 -26.35
N GLY A 108 -0.54 12.76 -26.38
CA GLY A 108 -1.07 14.04 -26.88
C GLY A 108 -1.24 15.08 -25.77
N ASP A 109 -1.85 16.23 -26.08
CA ASP A 109 -1.92 17.33 -25.12
C ASP A 109 -2.66 16.99 -23.81
N SER A 110 -3.74 16.20 -23.89
CA SER A 110 -4.57 15.85 -22.72
C SER A 110 -4.92 14.36 -22.62
N ASN A 111 -4.48 13.55 -23.59
CA ASN A 111 -4.83 12.15 -23.69
C ASN A 111 -3.60 11.32 -23.98
N ILE A 112 -3.52 10.17 -23.33
CA ILE A 112 -2.49 9.15 -23.55
C ILE A 112 -3.15 7.97 -24.24
N THR A 113 -2.45 7.40 -25.22
CA THR A 113 -2.77 6.12 -25.83
C THR A 113 -1.63 5.15 -25.56
N GLY A 114 -1.97 3.91 -25.24
CA GLY A 114 -0.98 2.86 -24.99
C GLY A 114 -1.60 1.47 -24.97
N THR A 115 -0.78 0.46 -24.71
CA THR A 115 -1.23 -0.93 -24.59
C THR A 115 -1.12 -1.42 -23.16
N ILE A 116 -2.10 -2.22 -22.72
CA ILE A 116 -2.07 -2.86 -21.39
C ILE A 116 -0.88 -3.82 -21.33
N ALA A 117 -0.03 -3.66 -20.31
CA ALA A 117 1.24 -4.35 -20.17
C ALA A 117 1.27 -5.38 -19.03
N ASN A 118 0.13 -5.63 -18.36
CA ASN A 118 -0.03 -6.64 -17.33
C ASN A 118 -1.29 -7.50 -17.57
N GLU A 119 -1.30 -8.71 -17.01
CA GLU A 119 -2.44 -9.63 -17.07
C GLU A 119 -3.54 -9.22 -16.09
N LEU A 120 -4.80 -9.43 -16.48
CA LEU A 120 -5.96 -8.93 -15.73
C LEU A 120 -6.74 -10.03 -15.02
N ASN A 121 -6.96 -9.85 -13.72
CA ASN A 121 -7.61 -10.86 -12.88
C ASN A 121 -9.06 -10.53 -12.56
N THR A 122 -9.38 -9.26 -12.39
CA THR A 122 -10.70 -8.82 -11.90
C THR A 122 -11.55 -8.32 -13.06
N VAL A 123 -10.99 -7.45 -13.90
CA VAL A 123 -11.72 -6.79 -14.99
C VAL A 123 -11.58 -7.61 -16.28
N LYS A 124 -12.66 -8.29 -16.71
CA LYS A 124 -12.63 -9.29 -17.80
C LYS A 124 -12.93 -8.76 -19.21
N ASN A 125 -13.37 -7.50 -19.33
CA ASN A 125 -13.64 -6.85 -20.61
C ASN A 125 -12.42 -6.14 -21.20
N TYR A 126 -11.24 -6.31 -20.59
CA TYR A 126 -9.97 -5.86 -21.11
C TYR A 126 -9.00 -7.05 -21.21
N SER A 127 -7.90 -6.90 -21.96
CA SER A 127 -6.89 -7.95 -22.10
C SER A 127 -5.49 -7.38 -22.24
N TYR A 128 -4.47 -8.19 -21.92
CA TYR A 128 -3.08 -7.87 -22.19
C TYR A 128 -2.88 -7.48 -23.67
N GLY A 129 -2.07 -6.44 -23.91
CA GLY A 129 -1.79 -5.90 -25.23
C GLY A 129 -2.90 -5.03 -25.83
N GLN A 130 -4.08 -4.94 -25.20
CA GLN A 130 -5.18 -4.13 -25.70
C GLN A 130 -4.82 -2.65 -25.72
N LEU A 131 -5.11 -1.98 -26.84
CA LEU A 131 -4.98 -0.53 -26.97
C LEU A 131 -6.04 0.17 -26.12
N ILE A 132 -5.62 1.12 -25.29
CA ILE A 132 -6.51 1.96 -24.48
C ILE A 132 -6.15 3.44 -24.63
N LYS A 133 -7.12 4.29 -24.30
CA LYS A 133 -6.95 5.75 -24.26
C LYS A 133 -7.54 6.29 -22.97
N PHE A 134 -6.80 7.15 -22.29
CA PHE A 134 -7.21 7.74 -21.01
C PHE A 134 -6.63 9.16 -20.86
N PRO A 135 -7.24 10.02 -20.03
CA PRO A 135 -6.76 11.38 -19.83
C PRO A 135 -5.51 11.41 -18.93
N GLU A 136 -4.63 12.39 -19.13
CA GLU A 136 -3.38 12.53 -18.34
C GLU A 136 -3.64 12.67 -16.83
N ASN A 137 -4.76 13.30 -16.45
CA ASN A 137 -5.12 13.45 -15.04
C ASN A 137 -5.52 12.12 -14.34
N ALA A 138 -5.74 11.05 -15.10
CA ALA A 138 -6.01 9.70 -14.59
C ALA A 138 -4.74 8.87 -14.38
N VAL A 139 -3.55 9.43 -14.62
CA VAL A 139 -2.27 8.82 -14.26
C VAL A 139 -2.15 8.74 -12.73
N LEU A 140 -1.81 7.56 -12.23
CA LEU A 140 -1.55 7.31 -10.81
C LEU A 140 -0.05 7.26 -10.51
N ASP A 141 0.73 6.68 -11.41
CA ASP A 141 2.18 6.56 -11.32
C ASP A 141 2.81 6.46 -12.73
N TRP A 142 4.13 6.58 -12.81
CA TRP A 142 4.90 6.41 -14.04
C TRP A 142 6.19 5.65 -13.77
N LEU A 143 6.68 4.94 -14.78
CA LEU A 143 7.90 4.13 -14.67
C LEU A 143 8.64 4.14 -16.01
N ILE A 144 9.95 4.44 -15.99
CA ILE A 144 10.86 4.11 -17.09
C ILE A 144 11.75 2.94 -16.63
N THR A 145 11.66 1.81 -17.33
CA THR A 145 12.54 0.66 -17.10
C THR A 145 13.81 0.82 -17.92
N ASN A 146 14.96 0.53 -17.34
CA ASN A 146 16.25 0.50 -18.02
C ASN A 146 16.64 -0.92 -18.43
N PRO A 147 17.56 -1.09 -19.41
CA PRO A 147 18.03 -2.42 -19.83
C PRO A 147 18.62 -3.27 -18.70
N ASP A 148 19.24 -2.63 -17.71
CA ASP A 148 19.85 -3.28 -16.54
C ASP A 148 18.84 -3.70 -15.46
N GLY A 149 17.55 -3.43 -15.68
CA GLY A 149 16.47 -3.73 -14.73
C GLY A 149 16.22 -2.63 -13.69
N THR A 150 16.99 -1.54 -13.70
CA THR A 150 16.71 -0.39 -12.83
C THR A 150 15.51 0.42 -13.31
N GLU A 151 14.91 1.17 -12.38
CA GLU A 151 13.65 1.86 -12.59
C GLU A 151 13.70 3.33 -12.15
N ASP A 152 13.41 4.24 -13.08
CA ASP A 152 13.08 5.64 -12.77
C ASP A 152 11.59 5.75 -12.45
N GLY A 153 11.23 6.50 -11.40
CA GLY A 153 9.83 6.66 -10.98
C GLY A 153 9.35 5.48 -10.13
N ASN A 154 8.16 4.97 -10.43
CA ASN A 154 7.47 3.87 -9.75
C ASN A 154 7.27 4.14 -8.24
N TYR A 155 6.76 5.33 -7.90
CA TYR A 155 6.63 5.77 -6.50
C TYR A 155 5.61 4.94 -5.73
N VAL A 156 4.48 4.63 -6.36
CA VAL A 156 3.42 3.80 -5.78
C VAL A 156 3.89 2.36 -5.71
N GLY A 157 4.47 1.82 -6.79
CA GLY A 157 4.97 0.44 -6.80
C GLY A 157 6.05 0.22 -5.75
N LYS A 158 7.07 1.09 -5.67
CA LYS A 158 8.12 1.02 -4.63
C LYS A 158 7.57 1.12 -3.21
N PHE A 159 6.52 1.91 -2.99
CA PHE A 159 5.84 1.95 -1.71
C PHE A 159 5.13 0.63 -1.39
N LEU A 160 4.34 0.09 -2.33
CA LEU A 160 3.67 -1.19 -2.15
C LEU A 160 4.68 -2.33 -1.96
N ASP A 161 5.79 -2.28 -2.70
CA ASP A 161 6.91 -3.19 -2.53
C ASP A 161 7.56 -3.02 -1.16
N SER A 162 7.64 -1.81 -0.59
CA SER A 162 8.13 -1.64 0.78
C SER A 162 7.20 -2.27 1.82
N LEU A 163 5.88 -2.21 1.61
CA LEU A 163 4.91 -2.92 2.44
C LEU A 163 5.09 -4.44 2.26
N ASN A 164 5.29 -4.90 1.03
CA ASN A 164 5.46 -6.31 0.72
C ASN A 164 6.85 -6.84 1.11
N ALA A 165 7.91 -6.04 1.09
CA ALA A 165 9.26 -6.42 1.48
C ALA A 165 9.36 -6.49 3.00
N SER A 166 8.67 -5.60 3.72
CA SER A 166 8.41 -5.81 5.15
C SER A 166 7.59 -7.08 5.41
N ASN A 167 6.84 -7.58 4.42
CA ASN A 167 6.03 -8.80 4.55
C ASN A 167 6.71 -10.09 4.06
N ASN A 168 7.53 -10.06 3.01
CA ASN A 168 7.99 -11.26 2.30
C ASN A 168 9.42 -11.68 2.62
N ASP A 169 10.29 -10.80 3.13
CA ASP A 169 11.65 -11.20 3.52
C ASP A 169 11.85 -11.35 5.04
N GLN A 170 10.81 -11.08 5.84
CA GLN A 170 10.78 -11.37 7.27
C GLN A 170 9.39 -11.80 7.75
N HIS A 171 8.82 -12.87 7.17
CA HIS A 171 8.05 -13.77 8.02
C HIS A 171 9.03 -14.42 8.99
N ASN A 172 9.40 -13.67 10.02
CA ASN A 172 10.17 -14.20 11.11
C ASN A 172 9.27 -15.24 11.77
N ARG A 173 9.71 -16.50 11.68
CA ARG A 173 9.04 -17.61 12.33
C ARG A 173 9.44 -17.60 13.79
N TYR A 174 8.47 -17.43 14.68
CA TYR A 174 8.67 -17.41 16.12
C TYR A 174 8.07 -18.66 16.74
N GLU A 175 8.91 -19.48 17.36
CA GLU A 175 8.49 -20.68 18.08
C GLU A 175 8.06 -20.31 19.51
N MET A 176 6.82 -20.63 19.86
CA MET A 176 6.15 -20.17 21.08
C MET A 176 5.17 -21.21 21.61
N GLN A 177 5.43 -21.77 22.79
CA GLN A 177 4.53 -22.73 23.47
C GLN A 177 4.14 -23.94 22.60
N GLY A 178 5.04 -24.37 21.71
CA GLY A 178 4.82 -25.47 20.76
C GLY A 178 4.03 -25.06 19.51
N HIS A 179 3.94 -23.77 19.22
CA HIS A 179 3.38 -23.24 17.98
C HIS A 179 4.43 -22.41 17.26
N SER A 180 4.33 -22.39 15.94
CA SER A 180 5.03 -21.40 15.15
C SER A 180 4.09 -20.27 14.79
N ILE A 181 4.51 -19.04 15.02
CA ILE A 181 3.86 -17.84 14.50
C ILE A 181 4.76 -17.23 13.45
N SER A 182 4.25 -17.10 12.24
CA SER A 182 4.85 -16.24 11.21
C SER A 182 4.09 -14.92 11.22
N VAL A 183 4.79 -13.81 11.37
CA VAL A 183 4.19 -12.46 11.36
C VAL A 183 5.16 -11.49 10.72
N ALA A 184 4.65 -10.62 9.85
CA ALA A 184 5.40 -9.51 9.30
C ALA A 184 5.30 -8.30 10.22
N LEU A 185 6.43 -7.71 10.56
CA LEU A 185 6.53 -6.58 11.47
C LEU A 185 7.42 -5.50 10.85
N PRO A 186 7.19 -4.20 11.16
CA PRO A 186 8.11 -3.16 10.74
C PRO A 186 9.52 -3.38 11.32
N ASP A 187 10.55 -2.98 10.58
CA ASP A 187 11.97 -3.24 10.91
C ASP A 187 12.40 -2.74 12.29
N ASP A 188 11.74 -1.71 12.84
CA ASP A 188 12.05 -1.16 14.15
C ASP A 188 11.42 -1.93 15.32
N TRP A 189 10.75 -3.07 15.08
CA TRP A 189 10.09 -3.85 16.13
C TRP A 189 10.98 -4.96 16.68
N LEU A 190 11.06 -5.04 18.01
CA LEU A 190 11.82 -6.08 18.72
C LEU A 190 10.91 -7.16 19.27
N PHE A 191 11.29 -8.41 19.03
CA PHE A 191 10.70 -9.58 19.68
C PHE A 191 11.17 -9.75 21.12
N THR A 192 10.26 -10.18 21.99
CA THR A 192 10.53 -10.60 23.37
C THR A 192 9.64 -11.79 23.71
N SER A 193 10.24 -12.92 24.09
CA SER A 193 9.49 -14.10 24.56
C SER A 193 8.93 -13.86 25.96
N LEU A 194 7.70 -14.33 26.21
CA LEU A 194 7.01 -14.26 27.50
C LEU A 194 6.62 -15.68 27.94
N SER A 195 6.44 -15.89 29.25
CA SER A 195 6.10 -17.21 29.81
C SER A 195 4.80 -17.83 29.28
N GLY A 196 3.88 -17.01 28.74
CA GLY A 196 2.63 -17.46 28.11
C GLY A 196 2.42 -16.90 26.71
N GLY A 197 3.47 -16.43 26.04
CA GLY A 197 3.28 -15.64 24.83
C GLY A 197 4.54 -14.95 24.30
N ALA A 198 4.34 -13.87 23.56
CA ALA A 198 5.42 -12.99 23.10
C ALA A 198 4.91 -11.56 22.99
N ALA A 199 5.86 -10.64 23.06
CA ALA A 199 5.65 -9.24 22.77
C ALA A 199 6.55 -8.80 21.62
N PHE A 200 6.02 -7.92 20.78
CA PHE A 200 6.73 -7.17 19.77
C PHE A 200 6.63 -5.70 20.10
N LYS A 201 7.75 -4.99 20.18
CA LYS A 201 7.83 -3.61 20.71
C LYS A 201 8.53 -2.69 19.72
N ALA A 202 7.92 -1.57 19.37
CA ALA A 202 8.50 -0.58 18.44
C ALA A 202 9.65 0.21 19.10
N GLN A 203 10.90 -0.03 18.71
CA GLN A 203 12.08 0.62 19.28
C GLN A 203 11.98 2.14 19.28
N SER A 204 11.48 2.72 18.20
CA SER A 204 11.36 4.17 18.01
C SER A 204 10.61 4.89 19.13
N ASN A 205 9.75 4.18 19.88
CA ASN A 205 8.97 4.75 20.98
C ASN A 205 9.21 4.09 22.36
N CYS A 206 10.08 3.08 22.46
CA CYS A 206 10.31 2.31 23.69
C CYS A 206 11.57 2.71 24.51
N SER A 207 12.44 3.61 24.05
CA SER A 207 13.67 3.95 24.78
C SER A 207 13.39 4.52 26.18
N GLY A 208 13.62 3.72 27.22
CA GLY A 208 13.50 4.10 28.64
C GLY A 208 12.07 4.14 29.20
N LYS A 209 11.07 3.61 28.49
CA LYS A 209 9.66 3.62 28.94
C LYS A 209 9.18 2.21 29.26
N GLU A 210 8.35 2.11 30.30
CA GLU A 210 7.68 0.87 30.69
C GLU A 210 6.60 0.48 29.67
N PHE A 211 5.90 1.49 29.12
CA PHE A 211 4.88 1.31 28.08
C PHE A 211 5.24 2.06 26.79
N CYS A 212 5.04 1.36 25.68
CA CYS A 212 5.31 1.81 24.33
C CYS A 212 4.45 1.03 23.34
N ASN A 213 4.48 1.38 22.05
CA ASN A 213 3.62 0.67 21.09
C ASN A 213 4.07 -0.78 20.99
N ASN A 214 3.13 -1.69 21.22
CA ASN A 214 3.43 -3.12 21.23
C ASN A 214 2.27 -3.97 20.74
N ILE A 215 2.63 -5.16 20.27
CA ILE A 215 1.72 -6.26 19.99
C ILE A 215 2.10 -7.40 20.91
N VAL A 216 1.15 -7.93 21.68
CA VAL A 216 1.36 -9.04 22.61
C VAL A 216 0.45 -10.20 22.23
N PHE A 217 1.06 -11.33 21.92
CA PHE A 217 0.40 -12.60 21.72
C PHE A 217 0.37 -13.33 23.06
N THR A 218 -0.82 -13.75 23.49
CA THR A 218 -1.01 -14.57 24.69
C THR A 218 -1.74 -15.84 24.33
N PHE A 219 -1.16 -16.98 24.69
CA PHE A 219 -1.74 -18.30 24.50
C PHE A 219 -2.31 -18.79 25.82
N ILE A 220 -3.62 -18.94 25.88
CA ILE A 220 -4.30 -19.47 27.06
C ILE A 220 -4.62 -20.94 26.81
N GLY A 221 -4.03 -21.81 27.63
CA GLY A 221 -4.13 -23.26 27.50
C GLY A 221 -5.48 -23.85 27.93
N ASN A 222 -5.77 -25.03 27.38
CA ASN A 222 -6.74 -26.03 27.84
C ASN A 222 -8.13 -25.50 28.20
N SER A 223 -8.70 -24.67 27.31
CA SER A 223 -10.08 -24.21 27.42
C SER A 223 -10.91 -24.85 26.30
N THR A 224 -11.14 -26.16 26.39
CA THR A 224 -11.93 -26.87 25.38
C THR A 224 -13.37 -26.38 25.29
N ASN A 225 -13.85 -25.67 26.32
CA ASN A 225 -15.27 -25.31 26.44
C ASN A 225 -15.56 -23.82 26.45
N SER A 226 -14.57 -22.94 26.59
CA SER A 226 -14.86 -21.50 26.61
C SER A 226 -14.78 -20.90 25.21
N THR A 227 -15.82 -20.16 24.87
CA THR A 227 -16.01 -19.44 23.61
C THR A 227 -15.18 -18.15 23.58
N GLU A 228 -14.93 -17.63 22.37
CA GLU A 228 -14.31 -16.31 22.16
C GLU A 228 -15.06 -15.19 22.91
N GLU A 229 -16.38 -15.34 23.03
CA GLU A 229 -17.23 -14.42 23.79
C GLU A 229 -16.97 -14.48 25.30
N GLU A 230 -16.87 -15.69 25.88
CA GLU A 230 -16.58 -15.86 27.31
C GLU A 230 -15.19 -15.34 27.67
N PHE A 231 -14.19 -15.58 26.82
CA PHE A 231 -12.87 -14.98 26.97
C PHE A 231 -12.91 -13.46 26.87
N GLY A 232 -13.72 -12.92 25.96
CA GLY A 232 -13.92 -11.49 25.86
C GLY A 232 -14.52 -10.88 27.12
N ARG A 233 -15.56 -11.50 27.68
CA ARG A 233 -16.16 -11.09 28.96
C ARG A 233 -15.17 -11.20 30.10
N MET A 234 -14.39 -12.28 30.14
CA MET A 234 -13.35 -12.48 31.13
C MET A 234 -12.31 -11.36 31.06
N LEU A 235 -11.79 -11.04 29.86
CA LEU A 235 -10.81 -9.96 29.66
C LEU A 235 -11.34 -8.63 30.20
N VAL A 236 -12.56 -8.24 29.80
CA VAL A 236 -13.19 -7.00 30.27
C VAL A 236 -13.36 -7.00 31.79
N SER A 237 -13.71 -8.13 32.40
CA SER A 237 -13.85 -8.25 33.86
C SER A 237 -12.54 -8.09 34.63
N GLN A 238 -11.39 -8.33 33.99
CA GLN A 238 -10.06 -8.16 34.60
C GLN A 238 -9.54 -6.72 34.48
N LEU A 239 -10.04 -5.90 33.54
CA LEU A 239 -9.55 -4.52 33.34
C LEU A 239 -9.55 -3.68 34.63
N PRO A 240 -10.61 -3.66 35.48
CA PRO A 240 -10.60 -2.89 36.72
C PRO A 240 -9.57 -3.38 37.76
N ARG A 241 -9.12 -4.64 37.65
CA ARG A 241 -8.12 -5.22 38.56
C ARG A 241 -6.70 -4.92 38.10
N GLN A 242 -6.50 -4.77 36.79
CA GLN A 242 -5.20 -4.49 36.20
C GLN A 242 -4.91 -2.99 36.10
N PHE A 243 -5.95 -2.17 35.94
CA PHE A 243 -5.82 -0.74 35.66
C PHE A 243 -6.66 0.08 36.64
N GLN A 244 -6.03 1.09 37.24
CA GLN A 244 -6.71 2.00 38.16
C GLN A 244 -7.85 2.77 37.48
N LYS A 245 -7.67 3.12 36.20
CA LYS A 245 -8.70 3.74 35.36
C LYS A 245 -8.66 3.11 33.96
N TYR A 246 -9.84 2.78 33.45
CA TYR A 246 -10.03 2.28 32.10
C TYR A 246 -11.37 2.76 31.54
N GLU A 247 -11.50 2.75 30.22
CA GLU A 247 -12.75 3.00 29.50
C GLU A 247 -12.90 1.95 28.41
N LEU A 248 -14.02 1.21 28.42
CA LEU A 248 -14.36 0.29 27.33
C LEU A 248 -15.03 1.08 26.20
N HIS A 249 -14.50 0.99 24.98
CA HIS A 249 -15.04 1.72 23.83
C HIS A 249 -15.93 0.86 22.95
N ASN A 250 -15.53 -0.38 22.68
CA ASN A 250 -16.25 -1.25 21.76
C ASN A 250 -16.03 -2.74 22.09
N GLN A 251 -17.06 -3.55 21.81
CA GLN A 251 -16.96 -5.00 21.74
C GLN A 251 -17.74 -5.49 20.52
N SER A 252 -17.05 -6.02 19.54
CA SER A 252 -17.65 -6.42 18.26
C SER A 252 -16.96 -7.65 17.70
N ASP A 253 -17.52 -8.23 16.65
CA ASP A 253 -16.83 -9.25 15.87
C ASP A 253 -16.22 -8.61 14.62
N THR A 254 -15.11 -9.15 14.12
CA THR A 254 -14.50 -8.75 12.85
C THR A 254 -13.98 -9.97 12.11
N THR A 255 -13.65 -9.80 10.84
CA THR A 255 -13.03 -10.83 10.01
C THR A 255 -11.78 -10.27 9.36
N VAL A 256 -10.64 -10.92 9.60
CA VAL A 256 -9.35 -10.60 8.97
C VAL A 256 -8.85 -11.86 8.29
N ASN A 257 -8.52 -11.81 7.00
CA ASN A 257 -8.13 -12.98 6.20
C ASN A 257 -9.08 -14.19 6.32
N ASN A 258 -10.39 -13.96 6.28
CA ASN A 258 -11.44 -14.98 6.47
C ASN A 258 -11.44 -15.64 7.86
N ILE A 259 -10.64 -15.15 8.80
CA ILE A 259 -10.64 -15.60 10.19
C ILE A 259 -11.50 -14.63 10.99
N LYS A 260 -12.55 -15.15 11.62
CA LYS A 260 -13.42 -14.36 12.52
C LYS A 260 -12.75 -14.19 13.89
N TYR A 261 -12.68 -12.96 14.38
CA TYR A 261 -12.15 -12.60 15.69
C TYR A 261 -13.22 -11.88 16.52
N ARG A 262 -13.14 -12.02 17.84
CA ARG A 262 -13.78 -11.11 18.78
C ARG A 262 -12.84 -9.93 19.07
N VAL A 263 -13.33 -8.71 18.90
CA VAL A 263 -12.59 -7.45 19.08
C VAL A 263 -13.05 -6.76 20.35
N ILE A 264 -12.10 -6.28 21.15
CA ILE A 264 -12.35 -5.42 22.31
C ILE A 264 -11.44 -4.21 22.20
N ASP A 265 -12.05 -3.03 22.02
CA ASP A 265 -11.34 -1.75 22.02
C ASP A 265 -11.56 -1.05 23.37
N TYR A 266 -10.49 -0.61 24.01
CA TYR A 266 -10.53 0.06 25.31
C TYR A 266 -9.36 1.03 25.46
N SER A 267 -9.44 1.91 26.45
CA SER A 267 -8.31 2.74 26.88
C SER A 267 -8.02 2.56 28.36
N VAL A 268 -6.77 2.81 28.73
CA VAL A 268 -6.28 2.71 30.10
C VAL A 268 -5.45 3.94 30.44
N VAL A 269 -5.47 4.32 31.71
CA VAL A 269 -4.61 5.38 32.25
C VAL A 269 -3.51 4.74 33.08
N GLN A 270 -2.26 5.05 32.73
CA GLN A 270 -1.05 4.65 33.43
C GLN A 270 -0.31 5.89 33.97
N PRO A 271 0.64 5.71 34.90
CA PRO A 271 1.44 6.83 35.42
C PRO A 271 2.14 7.65 34.32
N ASP A 272 2.53 7.03 33.21
CA ASP A 272 3.28 7.67 32.12
C ASP A 272 2.39 8.13 30.93
N GLY A 273 1.07 7.94 31.02
CA GLY A 273 0.11 8.49 30.07
C GLY A 273 -1.15 7.65 29.86
N ASN A 274 -1.94 8.07 28.87
CA ASN A 274 -3.11 7.33 28.42
C ASN A 274 -2.73 6.43 27.24
N TYR A 275 -3.33 5.25 27.18
CA TYR A 275 -3.10 4.27 26.14
C TYR A 275 -4.43 3.78 25.59
N ASN A 276 -4.45 3.52 24.29
CA ASN A 276 -5.56 2.86 23.64
C ASN A 276 -5.10 1.47 23.20
N SER A 277 -5.99 0.50 23.37
CA SER A 277 -5.69 -0.90 23.16
C SER A 277 -6.81 -1.59 22.38
N THR A 278 -6.41 -2.47 21.47
CA THR A 278 -7.31 -3.38 20.76
C THR A 278 -6.89 -4.80 21.05
N SER A 279 -7.81 -5.62 21.54
CA SER A 279 -7.62 -7.05 21.72
C SER A 279 -8.40 -7.82 20.67
N LEU A 280 -7.72 -8.71 19.95
CA LEU A 280 -8.34 -9.73 19.11
C LEU A 280 -8.28 -11.07 19.83
N ILE A 281 -9.41 -11.75 19.92
CA ILE A 281 -9.55 -13.04 20.58
C ILE A 281 -9.99 -14.07 19.55
N LYS A 282 -9.25 -15.17 19.48
CA LYS A 282 -9.54 -16.29 18.60
C LYS A 282 -9.35 -17.62 19.29
N SER A 283 -10.32 -18.51 19.17
CA SER A 283 -10.12 -19.91 19.53
C SER A 283 -9.37 -20.63 18.41
N TYR A 284 -8.25 -21.26 18.78
CA TYR A 284 -7.43 -22.06 17.89
C TYR A 284 -7.23 -23.45 18.51
N LYS A 285 -7.96 -24.43 17.96
CA LYS A 285 -8.08 -25.80 18.51
C LYS A 285 -8.43 -25.79 20.01
N GLN A 286 -7.54 -26.25 20.88
CA GLN A 286 -7.77 -26.36 22.34
C GLN A 286 -7.28 -25.13 23.13
N ARG A 287 -6.87 -24.07 22.43
CA ARG A 287 -6.30 -22.87 23.03
C ARG A 287 -7.07 -21.64 22.56
N VAL A 288 -6.91 -20.56 23.31
CA VAL A 288 -7.33 -19.23 22.87
C VAL A 288 -6.11 -18.34 22.73
N VAL A 289 -6.02 -17.70 21.57
CA VAL A 289 -4.99 -16.71 21.28
C VAL A 289 -5.62 -15.34 21.48
N ILE A 290 -4.99 -14.53 22.32
CA ILE A 290 -5.32 -13.12 22.47
C ILE A 290 -4.17 -12.32 21.90
N ILE A 291 -4.46 -11.51 20.88
CA ILE A 291 -3.50 -10.61 20.25
C ILE A 291 -3.88 -9.19 20.69
N ASN A 292 -3.05 -8.58 21.52
CA ASN A 292 -3.29 -7.26 22.08
C ASN A 292 -2.37 -6.26 21.40
N TYR A 293 -2.93 -5.25 20.77
CA TYR A 293 -2.19 -4.05 20.42
C TYR A 293 -2.41 -2.97 21.45
N THR A 294 -1.35 -2.27 21.83
CA THR A 294 -1.42 -1.11 22.71
C THR A 294 -0.58 0.01 22.12
N ALA A 295 -1.14 1.22 22.04
CA ALA A 295 -0.44 2.41 21.61
C ALA A 295 -0.73 3.58 22.54
N LYS A 296 0.24 4.48 22.68
CA LYS A 296 0.05 5.70 23.47
C LYS A 296 -1.04 6.57 22.83
N ALA A 297 -2.03 6.99 23.62
CA ALA A 297 -3.11 7.83 23.15
C ALA A 297 -2.56 9.21 22.76
N LYS A 298 -2.41 9.42 21.45
CA LYS A 298 -2.20 10.72 20.81
C LYS A 298 -3.59 11.37 20.58
N LYS A 299 -3.64 12.63 20.11
CA LYS A 299 -4.92 13.34 19.85
C LYS A 299 -5.87 12.47 19.00
N LYS A 300 -7.19 12.46 19.30
CA LYS A 300 -8.27 11.56 18.79
C LYS A 300 -8.12 10.91 17.39
N LYS A 301 -7.47 11.54 16.40
CA LYS A 301 -7.33 11.02 15.04
C LYS A 301 -6.28 9.91 14.90
N SER A 302 -5.24 9.92 15.72
CA SER A 302 -4.06 9.05 15.59
C SER A 302 -4.32 7.58 15.93
N TYR A 303 -5.27 7.29 16.82
CA TYR A 303 -5.50 5.91 17.23
C TYR A 303 -6.08 5.06 16.10
N LYS A 304 -6.83 5.69 15.18
CA LYS A 304 -7.29 5.02 13.97
C LYS A 304 -6.11 4.55 13.13
N GLU A 305 -5.12 5.41 12.90
CA GLU A 305 -3.91 5.11 12.12
C GLU A 305 -3.08 3.99 12.80
N ASP A 306 -2.86 4.11 14.11
CA ASP A 306 -2.15 3.10 14.91
C ASP A 306 -2.90 1.74 14.88
N ARG A 307 -4.24 1.76 14.91
CA ARG A 307 -5.11 0.57 14.79
C ARG A 307 -5.11 -0.02 13.39
N ASP A 308 -5.06 0.81 12.35
CA ASP A 308 -5.00 0.34 10.96
C ASP A 308 -3.66 -0.40 10.70
N LEU A 309 -2.54 0.11 11.24
CA LEU A 309 -1.26 -0.60 11.25
C LEU A 309 -1.34 -1.94 12.01
N PHE A 310 -2.05 -1.96 13.14
CA PHE A 310 -2.27 -3.22 13.85
C PHE A 310 -3.00 -4.24 12.97
N PHE A 311 -4.10 -3.85 12.31
CA PHE A 311 -4.83 -4.75 11.42
C PHE A 311 -4.00 -5.20 10.22
N SER A 312 -3.13 -4.36 9.65
CA SER A 312 -2.22 -4.80 8.58
C SER A 312 -1.22 -5.84 9.07
N VAL A 313 -0.72 -5.74 10.31
CA VAL A 313 0.11 -6.80 10.91
C VAL A 313 -0.70 -8.09 11.09
N ILE A 314 -1.95 -8.00 11.57
CA ILE A 314 -2.82 -9.17 11.75
C ILE A 314 -3.10 -9.88 10.42
N GLU A 315 -3.21 -9.15 9.32
CA GLU A 315 -3.34 -9.69 7.96
C GLU A 315 -2.12 -10.50 7.50
N THR A 316 -1.01 -10.48 8.24
CA THR A 316 0.18 -11.28 7.91
C THR A 316 0.38 -12.47 8.85
N ILE A 317 -0.49 -12.64 9.85
CA ILE A 317 -0.30 -13.69 10.84
C ILE A 317 -0.69 -15.05 10.29
N GLU A 318 0.26 -15.97 10.35
CA GLU A 318 0.05 -17.40 10.13
C GLU A 318 0.43 -18.14 11.42
N ILE A 319 -0.45 -19.02 11.90
CA ILE A 319 -0.22 -19.83 13.10
C ILE A 319 -0.18 -21.29 12.68
N GLU A 320 1.00 -21.88 12.75
CA GLU A 320 1.26 -23.29 12.49
C GLU A 320 1.43 -24.08 13.80
N GLU A 321 1.08 -25.37 13.75
CA GLU A 321 1.29 -26.34 14.83
C GLU A 321 2.35 -27.37 14.46
#